data_AF-A0A847ZWR5-F1
#
_entry.id   AF-A0A847ZWR5-F1
#
_cell.length_a   1.000
_cell.length_b   1.000
_cell.length_c   1.000
_cell.angle_alpha   90.00
_cell.angle_beta   90.00
_cell.angle_gamma   90.00
#
_symmetry.space_group_name_H-M   'P 1'
#
loop_
_entity.id
_entity.type
_entity.pdbx_description
1 polymer ?
#
loop_
_entity_poly.entity_id
_entity_poly.type
_entity_poly.pdbx_seq_one_letter_code
_entity_poly.pdbx_strand_id
1 'polypeptide(L)'
;MKRLIAVLAVLAASGAVASMAQASTRSYSLPTDDGKAISACLADGSTCGKPAADQFCKMAGYSESILFQRQAVAAALVLDGAQICEGDSCQAFTRIKCYTPTVEEQASAE
;
A
#
# COMPACT_ATOMS: atom_id res chain seq x y z
N MET A 1 52.12 30.25 37.96
CA MET A 1 51.99 30.01 36.50
C MET A 1 50.63 29.39 36.23
N LYS A 2 49.78 30.14 35.53
CA LYS A 2 48.40 29.84 35.15
C LYS A 2 48.40 28.71 34.11
N ARG A 3 47.59 27.66 34.27
CA ARG A 3 47.01 26.93 33.13
C ARG A 3 45.54 26.68 33.41
N LEU A 4 44.74 27.60 32.90
CA LEU A 4 43.30 27.48 32.72
C LEU A 4 43.06 26.28 31.81
N ILE A 5 42.45 25.21 32.34
CA ILE A 5 41.94 24.12 31.50
C ILE A 5 40.57 24.56 31.03
N ALA A 6 40.49 24.88 29.73
CA ALA A 6 39.28 25.33 29.07
C ALA A 6 38.19 24.26 29.16
N VAL A 7 37.04 24.65 29.70
CA VAL A 7 35.79 23.89 29.64
C VAL A 7 35.42 23.74 28.17
N LEU A 8 35.66 22.56 27.60
CA LEU A 8 35.12 22.17 26.30
C LEU A 8 33.62 22.00 26.47
N ALA A 9 32.87 23.06 26.19
CA ALA A 9 31.43 23.02 26.01
C ALA A 9 31.13 22.07 24.84
N VAL A 10 30.75 20.83 25.15
CA VAL A 10 30.15 19.93 24.18
C VAL A 10 28.78 20.51 23.84
N LEU A 11 28.69 21.23 22.71
CA LEU A 11 27.42 21.70 22.17
C LEU A 11 26.58 20.49 21.80
N ALA A 12 25.63 20.13 22.67
CA ALA A 12 24.54 19.24 22.33
C ALA A 12 23.58 19.97 21.38
N ALA A 13 23.84 19.87 20.07
CA ALA A 13 22.90 20.30 19.05
C ALA A 13 21.77 19.25 18.95
N SER A 14 20.73 19.45 19.75
CA SER A 14 19.47 18.70 19.68
C SER A 14 18.71 19.09 18.40
N GLY A 15 19.12 18.53 17.26
CA GLY A 15 18.37 18.64 16.02
C GLY A 15 17.11 17.78 16.09
N ALA A 16 15.95 18.40 16.30
CA ALA A 16 14.67 17.74 16.08
C ALA A 16 14.53 17.45 14.58
N VAL A 17 14.72 16.20 14.19
CA VAL A 17 14.39 15.76 12.84
C VAL A 17 12.87 15.74 12.71
N ALA A 18 12.31 16.74 12.03
CA ALA A 18 10.92 16.70 11.61
C ALA A 18 10.76 15.57 10.59
N SER A 19 10.06 14.50 10.97
CA SER A 19 9.81 13.36 10.09
C SER A 19 8.76 13.75 9.05
N MET A 20 9.19 14.20 7.87
CA MET A 20 8.28 14.40 6.73
C MET A 20 7.83 13.03 6.25
N ALA A 21 6.58 12.64 6.51
CA ALA A 21 6.06 11.39 5.97
C ALA A 21 5.93 11.54 4.44
N GLN A 22 6.74 10.80 3.71
CA GLN A 22 6.79 10.85 2.25
C GLN A 22 5.62 10.07 1.64
N ALA A 23 5.17 10.48 0.45
CA ALA A 23 4.21 9.72 -0.32
C ALA A 23 4.87 8.39 -0.70
N SER A 24 4.13 7.30 -0.48
CA SER A 24 4.60 5.94 -0.75
C SER A 24 3.80 5.33 -1.87
N THR A 25 4.48 4.68 -2.81
CA THR A 25 3.81 3.85 -3.82
C THR A 25 4.41 2.47 -3.82
N ARG A 26 3.58 1.46 -4.10
CA ARG A 26 4.04 0.08 -4.28
C ARG A 26 3.32 -0.58 -5.43
N SER A 27 4.11 -1.24 -6.28
CA SER A 27 3.59 -2.05 -7.38
C SER A 27 3.64 -3.52 -7.02
N TYR A 28 2.54 -4.22 -7.29
CA TYR A 28 2.39 -5.65 -7.17
C TYR A 28 2.21 -6.22 -8.58
N SER A 29 2.98 -7.26 -8.91
CA SER A 29 2.88 -7.97 -10.19
C SER A 29 2.45 -9.40 -9.92
N LEU A 30 1.37 -9.84 -10.58
CA LEU A 30 0.71 -11.12 -10.34
C LEU A 30 0.53 -11.41 -8.83
N PRO A 31 -0.17 -10.53 -8.07
CA PRO A 31 -0.36 -10.75 -6.65
C PRO A 31 -1.05 -12.10 -6.39
N THR A 32 -0.50 -12.84 -5.44
CA THR A 32 -1.02 -14.13 -4.99
C THR A 32 -1.03 -14.21 -3.47
N ASP A 33 -1.90 -15.06 -2.94
CA ASP A 33 -1.87 -15.51 -1.55
C ASP A 33 -1.95 -17.04 -1.55
N ASP A 34 -1.02 -17.66 -0.84
CA ASP A 34 -0.75 -19.11 -0.88
C ASP A 34 -0.74 -19.69 -2.32
N GLY A 35 -0.10 -18.96 -3.25
CA GLY A 35 0.00 -19.33 -4.66
C GLY A 35 -1.29 -19.16 -5.48
N LYS A 36 -2.40 -18.70 -4.89
CA LYS A 36 -3.67 -18.43 -5.59
C LYS A 36 -3.70 -16.98 -6.06
N ALA A 37 -4.07 -16.76 -7.31
CA ALA A 37 -4.23 -15.42 -7.86
C ALA A 37 -5.33 -14.65 -7.12
N ILE A 38 -5.07 -13.38 -6.82
CA ILE A 38 -6.05 -12.55 -6.11
C ILE A 38 -7.17 -12.11 -7.06
N SER A 39 -8.40 -12.34 -6.64
CA SER A 39 -9.62 -11.94 -7.33
C SER A 39 -9.66 -10.44 -7.54
N ALA A 40 -10.10 -10.06 -8.74
CA ALA A 40 -10.34 -8.68 -9.11
C ALA A 40 -11.81 -8.25 -8.90
N CYS A 41 -12.55 -9.03 -8.12
CA CYS A 41 -13.90 -8.78 -7.66
C CYS A 41 -14.00 -9.05 -6.15
N LEU A 42 -14.92 -8.34 -5.48
CA LEU A 42 -15.26 -8.56 -4.08
C LEU A 42 -16.10 -9.83 -3.90
N ALA A 43 -16.44 -10.14 -2.65
CA ALA A 43 -17.20 -11.32 -2.25
C ALA A 43 -18.60 -11.44 -2.90
N ASP A 44 -19.20 -10.32 -3.29
CA ASP A 44 -20.48 -10.30 -4.01
C ASP A 44 -20.36 -10.77 -5.48
N GLY A 45 -19.14 -10.98 -5.98
CA GLY A 45 -18.83 -11.42 -7.33
C GLY A 45 -19.15 -10.40 -8.44
N SER A 46 -19.69 -9.23 -8.11
CA SER A 46 -20.16 -8.23 -9.08
C SER A 46 -19.44 -6.88 -8.92
N THR A 47 -18.94 -6.57 -7.73
CA THR A 47 -18.15 -5.38 -7.46
C THR A 47 -16.69 -5.64 -7.81
N CYS A 48 -16.31 -5.28 -9.03
CA CYS A 48 -14.99 -5.57 -9.61
C CYS A 48 -14.17 -4.31 -9.95
N GLY A 49 -12.87 -4.48 -10.15
CA GLY A 49 -12.00 -3.39 -10.62
C GLY A 49 -11.53 -2.50 -9.47
N LYS A 50 -11.75 -1.17 -9.60
CA LYS A 50 -11.22 -0.18 -8.64
C LYS A 50 -11.62 -0.46 -7.18
N PRO A 51 -12.89 -0.77 -6.85
CA PRO A 51 -13.26 -1.06 -5.46
C PRO A 51 -12.46 -2.23 -4.87
N ALA A 52 -12.28 -3.31 -5.64
CA ALA A 52 -11.46 -4.45 -5.23
C ALA A 52 -9.97 -4.09 -5.13
N ALA A 53 -9.44 -3.31 -6.08
CA ALA A 53 -8.04 -2.89 -6.06
C ALA A 53 -7.75 -1.95 -4.87
N ASP A 54 -8.69 -1.08 -4.52
CA ASP A 54 -8.60 -0.21 -3.35
C ASP A 54 -8.65 -1.04 -2.06
N GLN A 55 -9.52 -2.04 -1.98
CA GLN A 55 -9.56 -2.94 -0.82
C GLN A 55 -8.25 -3.72 -0.67
N PHE A 56 -7.69 -4.25 -1.76
CA PHE A 56 -6.37 -4.87 -1.75
C PHE A 56 -5.31 -3.92 -1.19
N CYS A 57 -5.27 -2.67 -1.68
CA CYS A 57 -4.30 -1.69 -1.23
C CYS A 57 -4.47 -1.35 0.26
N LYS A 58 -5.70 -1.22 0.75
CA LYS A 58 -6.01 -1.01 2.17
C LYS A 58 -5.52 -2.16 3.04
N MET A 59 -5.76 -3.41 2.63
CA MET A 59 -5.25 -4.59 3.32
C MET A 59 -3.72 -4.66 3.33
N ALA A 60 -3.09 -4.12 2.28
CA ALA A 60 -1.64 -3.99 2.18
C ALA A 60 -1.05 -2.76 2.92
N GLY A 61 -1.87 -1.96 3.61
CA GLY A 61 -1.44 -0.79 4.38
C GLY A 61 -1.34 0.52 3.59
N TYR A 62 -2.00 0.62 2.43
CA TYR A 62 -2.03 1.82 1.59
C TYR A 62 -3.43 2.46 1.55
N SER A 63 -3.52 3.72 1.13
CA SER A 63 -4.81 4.42 1.07
C SER A 63 -5.72 3.90 -0.03
N GLU A 64 -5.19 3.77 -1.26
CA GLU A 64 -5.97 3.33 -2.41
C GLU A 64 -5.09 2.78 -3.55
N SER A 65 -5.76 2.28 -4.60
CA SER A 65 -5.12 1.95 -5.88
C SER A 65 -5.17 3.12 -6.84
N ILE A 66 -4.03 3.36 -7.50
CA ILE A 66 -3.88 4.37 -8.56
C ILE A 66 -3.72 3.75 -9.95
N LEU A 67 -3.50 2.42 -10.02
CA LEU A 67 -3.48 1.65 -11.26
C LEU A 67 -3.79 0.19 -10.96
N PHE A 68 -4.55 -0.46 -11.83
CA PHE A 68 -4.73 -1.91 -11.79
C PHE A 68 -4.95 -2.49 -13.19
N GLN A 69 -4.60 -3.76 -13.35
CA GLN A 69 -4.89 -4.57 -14.54
C GLN A 69 -5.47 -5.91 -14.10
N ARG A 70 -6.35 -6.46 -14.96
CA ARG A 70 -7.12 -7.66 -14.67
C ARG A 70 -7.10 -8.59 -15.88
N GLN A 71 -7.26 -9.87 -15.63
CA GLN A 71 -7.43 -10.89 -16.66
C GLN A 71 -8.50 -11.89 -16.24
N ALA A 72 -9.20 -12.48 -17.21
CA ALA A 72 -10.08 -13.61 -16.95
C ALA A 72 -9.26 -14.84 -16.51
N VAL A 73 -9.77 -15.59 -15.54
CA VAL A 73 -9.15 -16.80 -15.00
C VAL A 73 -10.24 -17.79 -14.61
N ALA A 74 -9.90 -19.08 -14.55
CA ALA A 74 -10.85 -20.11 -14.12
C ALA A 74 -11.15 -20.04 -12.61
N ALA A 75 -10.19 -19.60 -11.79
CA ALA A 75 -10.36 -19.44 -10.35
C ALA A 75 -9.46 -18.33 -9.77
N ALA A 76 -9.93 -17.66 -8.72
CA ALA A 76 -9.18 -16.64 -7.98
C ALA A 76 -9.62 -16.55 -6.51
N LEU A 77 -8.70 -16.22 -5.60
CA LEU A 77 -8.97 -16.02 -4.19
C LEU A 77 -9.57 -14.63 -3.93
N VAL A 78 -10.77 -14.57 -3.34
CA VAL A 78 -11.38 -13.31 -2.92
C VAL A 78 -10.54 -12.67 -1.82
N LEU A 79 -10.48 -11.33 -1.80
CA LEU A 79 -9.57 -10.56 -0.93
C LEU A 79 -9.69 -10.87 0.56
N ASP A 80 -10.85 -11.32 1.04
CA ASP A 80 -11.05 -11.74 2.44
C ASP A 80 -10.50 -13.14 2.76
N GLY A 81 -9.95 -13.84 1.77
CA GLY A 81 -9.31 -15.15 1.89
C GLY A 81 -10.27 -16.32 2.16
N ALA A 82 -11.57 -16.05 2.34
CA ALA A 82 -12.54 -17.06 2.73
C ALA A 82 -13.20 -17.74 1.52
N GLN A 83 -13.19 -17.08 0.36
CA GLN A 83 -13.95 -17.51 -0.82
C GLN A 83 -13.05 -17.62 -2.05
N ILE A 84 -13.37 -18.58 -2.91
CA ILE A 84 -12.77 -18.71 -4.25
C ILE A 84 -13.85 -18.32 -5.25
N CYS A 85 -13.54 -17.37 -6.14
CA CYS A 85 -14.29 -17.16 -7.36
C CYS A 85 -13.95 -18.31 -8.31
N GLU A 86 -14.95 -19.01 -8.85
CA GLU A 86 -14.76 -20.04 -9.88
C GLU A 86 -15.68 -19.81 -11.09
N GLY A 87 -15.21 -20.18 -12.29
CA GLY A 87 -15.96 -20.11 -13.55
C GLY A 87 -15.55 -18.96 -14.47
N ASP A 88 -16.21 -18.87 -15.62
CA ASP A 88 -15.78 -18.00 -16.73
C ASP A 88 -15.90 -16.49 -16.45
N SER A 89 -16.68 -16.10 -15.44
CA SER A 89 -16.82 -14.70 -15.02
C SER A 89 -15.70 -14.25 -14.09
N CYS A 90 -14.83 -15.16 -13.63
CA CYS A 90 -13.79 -14.83 -12.67
C CYS A 90 -12.64 -14.07 -13.31
N GLN A 91 -12.17 -13.06 -12.59
CA GLN A 91 -11.06 -12.24 -13.00
C GLN A 91 -10.07 -12.12 -11.85
N ALA A 92 -8.78 -12.12 -12.16
CA ALA A 92 -7.71 -11.91 -11.20
C ALA A 92 -6.89 -10.67 -11.56
N PHE A 93 -6.26 -10.07 -10.55
CA PHE A 93 -5.33 -8.97 -10.77
C PHE A 93 -4.00 -9.47 -11.34
N THR A 94 -3.51 -8.79 -12.37
CA THR A 94 -2.17 -9.03 -12.93
C THR A 94 -1.17 -7.95 -12.53
N ARG A 95 -1.67 -6.76 -12.22
CA ARG A 95 -0.88 -5.64 -11.70
C ARG A 95 -1.76 -4.77 -10.81
N ILE A 96 -1.22 -4.31 -9.70
CA ILE A 96 -1.84 -3.30 -8.84
C ILE A 96 -0.75 -2.30 -8.43
N LYS A 97 -1.04 -1.01 -8.48
CA LYS A 97 -0.20 0.04 -7.89
C LYS A 97 -0.99 0.74 -6.79
N CYS A 98 -0.48 0.61 -5.57
CA CYS A 98 -1.03 1.25 -4.39
C CYS A 98 -0.30 2.56 -4.09
N TYR A 99 -1.00 3.48 -3.43
CA TYR A 99 -0.50 4.80 -3.06
C TYR A 99 -0.96 5.16 -1.65
N THR A 100 -0.04 5.76 -0.90
CA THR A 100 -0.31 6.53 0.32
C THR A 100 0.27 7.93 0.13
N PRO A 101 -0.55 8.98 0.21
CA PRO A 101 -0.12 10.38 0.13
C PRO A 101 0.76 10.82 1.31
N THR A 102 1.49 11.92 1.16
CA THR A 102 2.17 12.59 2.28
C THR A 102 1.13 13.21 3.23
N VAL A 103 1.51 13.44 4.49
CA VAL A 103 0.64 14.15 5.46
C VAL A 103 0.26 15.55 4.98
N GLU A 104 1.17 16.22 4.26
CA GLU A 104 0.98 17.58 3.73
C GLU A 104 -0.02 17.61 2.56
N GLU A 105 0.03 16.59 1.69
CA GLU A 105 -0.89 16.43 0.57
C GLU A 105 -2.29 16.01 1.04
N GLN A 106 -2.39 15.30 2.16
CA GLN A 106 -3.67 15.00 2.80
C GLN A 106 -4.32 16.21 3.46
N ALA A 107 -3.54 17.02 4.19
CA ALA A 107 -4.05 18.20 4.87
C ALA A 107 -4.59 19.29 3.93
N SER A 108 -4.29 19.21 2.63
CA SER A 108 -4.75 20.18 1.61
C SER A 108 -5.96 19.68 0.79
N ALA A 109 -6.38 18.42 0.99
CA ALA A 109 -7.45 17.79 0.23
C ALA A 109 -8.80 17.76 0.98
N GLU A 110 -8.82 18.21 2.24
CA GLU A 110 -10.02 18.32 3.11
C GLU A 110 -10.61 19.73 3.11
#